data_AF-A0A081ATT3-F1
#
_entry.id   AF-A0A081ATT3-F1
#
_cell.length_a   1.000
_cell.length_b   1.000
_cell.length_c   1.000
_cell.angle_alpha   90.00
_cell.angle_beta   90.00
_cell.angle_gamma   90.00
#
_symmetry.space_group_name_H-M   'P 1'
#
loop_
_entity.id
_entity.type
_entity.pdbx_description
1 polymer ?
#
loop_
_entity_poly.entity_id
_entity_poly.type
_entity_poly.pdbx_seq_one_letter_code
_entity_poly.pdbx_strand_id
1 'polypeptide(L)'
;MVVASGRHSALALGGRLIQRQSVALTKTTQTRSFYTVFEKYLEANKRYGWKGTLWKLYNPGDVKFGRFVGEDENGFKYYEDPTEVYGQHRWTEYKVDSWDEVEGTLISPQWHLWMHHVTDSIPGEGGQLPENWEKRETVAHSDAPFVNHLGKNVPYYPNKTLYRSRGYNVGSLAINADEPDQYYLQPGHLRRTRKRKAHYFADVDYNNPENSDESFVDSLRPADIN
;
A
#
# COMPACT_ATOMS: atom_id res chain seq x y z
N MET A 1 -59.18 -0.75 40.63
CA MET A 1 -58.34 0.46 40.66
C MET A 1 -57.36 0.33 39.50
N VAL A 2 -57.57 1.17 38.48
CA VAL A 2 -56.83 1.42 37.22
C VAL A 2 -56.38 0.21 36.37
N VAL A 3 -57.23 -0.12 35.40
CA VAL A 3 -56.90 -0.81 34.14
C VAL A 3 -56.30 0.24 33.18
N ALA A 4 -55.11 0.00 32.65
CA ALA A 4 -54.51 0.82 31.59
C ALA A 4 -54.62 0.09 30.24
N SER A 5 -55.63 0.47 29.48
CA SER A 5 -55.87 0.05 28.09
C SER A 5 -55.06 0.92 27.13
N GLY A 6 -53.99 0.34 26.57
CA GLY A 6 -53.22 0.95 25.47
C GLY A 6 -53.93 0.73 24.13
N ARG A 7 -54.57 1.80 23.63
CA ARG A 7 -55.32 1.85 22.37
C ARG A 7 -54.46 1.42 21.19
N HIS A 8 -54.88 0.36 20.51
CA HIS A 8 -54.40 0.02 19.17
C HIS A 8 -55.09 0.96 18.17
N SER A 9 -54.32 1.87 17.58
CA SER A 9 -54.76 2.65 16.42
C SER A 9 -54.72 1.75 15.18
N ALA A 10 -55.89 1.30 14.74
CA ALA A 10 -56.09 0.63 13.48
C ALA A 10 -55.87 1.62 12.32
N LEU A 11 -54.75 1.51 11.62
CA LEU A 11 -54.57 2.08 10.29
C LEU A 11 -54.85 0.96 9.29
N ALA A 12 -56.10 0.92 8.81
CA ALA A 12 -56.51 0.06 7.72
C ALA A 12 -55.94 0.62 6.40
N LEU A 13 -54.81 0.06 5.96
CA LEU A 13 -54.35 0.15 4.58
C LEU A 13 -54.03 -1.26 4.12
N GLY A 14 -54.73 -1.69 3.07
CA GLY A 14 -54.59 -3.01 2.47
C GLY A 14 -53.13 -3.29 2.09
N GLY A 15 -52.52 -4.20 2.84
CA GLY A 15 -51.24 -4.80 2.52
C GLY A 15 -51.34 -6.27 2.91
N ARG A 16 -51.19 -7.17 1.92
CA ARG A 16 -51.09 -8.60 2.16
C ARG A 16 -50.10 -8.84 3.30
N LEU A 17 -50.57 -9.47 4.37
CA LEU A 17 -49.73 -10.03 5.43
C LEU A 17 -48.78 -11.05 4.78
N ILE A 18 -47.58 -10.59 4.43
CA ILE A 18 -46.47 -11.48 4.06
C ILE A 18 -46.03 -12.09 5.38
N GLN A 19 -46.60 -13.25 5.69
CA GLN A 19 -46.09 -14.14 6.71
C GLN A 19 -44.65 -14.48 6.30
N ARG A 20 -43.67 -13.81 6.92
CA ARG A 20 -42.25 -14.15 6.78
C ARG A 20 -42.09 -15.58 7.29
N GLN A 21 -42.16 -16.55 6.38
CA GLN A 21 -41.70 -17.90 6.67
C GLN A 21 -40.21 -17.77 6.95
N SER A 22 -39.82 -17.93 8.23
CA SER A 22 -38.44 -18.19 8.57
C SER A 22 -38.07 -19.51 7.92
N VAL A 23 -37.39 -19.45 6.78
CA VAL A 23 -36.78 -20.63 6.15
C VAL A 23 -35.75 -21.13 7.14
N ALA A 24 -36.11 -22.16 7.91
CA ALA A 24 -35.17 -22.90 8.72
C ALA A 24 -34.23 -23.61 7.74
N LEU A 25 -33.12 -22.94 7.42
CA LEU A 25 -32.06 -23.50 6.61
C LEU A 25 -31.42 -24.62 7.45
N THR A 26 -31.88 -25.86 7.25
CA THR A 26 -31.26 -27.04 7.85
C THR A 26 -29.86 -27.15 7.26
N LYS A 27 -28.87 -26.51 7.89
CA LYS A 27 -27.46 -26.75 7.59
C LYS A 27 -27.16 -28.18 8.01
N THR A 28 -27.20 -29.09 7.05
CA THR A 28 -26.72 -30.47 7.23
C THR A 28 -25.29 -30.35 7.75
N THR A 29 -25.07 -30.76 9.00
CA THR A 29 -23.74 -30.70 9.59
C THR A 29 -22.90 -31.73 8.88
N GLN A 30 -21.97 -31.28 8.02
CA GLN A 30 -21.00 -32.16 7.40
C GLN A 30 -19.95 -32.50 8.46
N THR A 31 -20.00 -33.71 9.01
CA THR A 31 -18.98 -34.21 9.93
C THR A 31 -17.84 -34.82 9.10
N ARG A 32 -16.61 -34.32 9.33
CA ARG A 32 -15.38 -34.83 8.70
C ARG A 32 -14.63 -35.65 9.73
N SER A 33 -14.51 -36.96 9.53
CA SER A 33 -13.61 -37.82 10.31
C SER A 33 -12.82 -38.71 9.36
N PHE A 34 -11.57 -38.35 9.10
CA PHE A 34 -10.63 -39.20 8.37
C PHE A 34 -9.83 -40.00 9.39
N TYR A 35 -10.00 -41.31 9.41
CA TYR A 35 -9.22 -42.18 10.29
C TYR A 35 -7.94 -42.64 9.61
N THR A 36 -7.93 -42.65 8.26
CA THR A 36 -6.75 -43.03 7.47
C THR A 36 -6.49 -42.08 6.31
N VAL A 37 -5.23 -42.07 5.83
CA VAL A 37 -4.81 -41.33 4.63
C VAL A 37 -5.56 -41.81 3.38
N PHE A 38 -5.86 -43.10 3.30
CA PHE A 38 -6.60 -43.67 2.17
C PHE A 38 -8.03 -43.13 2.09
N GLU A 39 -8.75 -43.05 3.21
CA GLU A 39 -10.08 -42.45 3.29
C GLU A 39 -10.07 -40.98 2.87
N LYS A 40 -9.05 -40.21 3.31
CA LYS A 40 -8.84 -38.81 2.91
C LYS A 40 -8.80 -38.67 1.39
N TYR A 41 -8.00 -39.49 0.70
CA TYR A 41 -7.88 -39.44 -0.76
C TYR A 41 -9.09 -40.02 -1.50
N LEU A 42 -9.76 -41.04 -0.94
CA LEU A 42 -11.02 -41.55 -1.50
C LEU A 42 -12.11 -40.48 -1.45
N GLU A 43 -12.23 -39.76 -0.33
CA GLU A 43 -13.20 -38.68 -0.20
C GLU A 43 -12.84 -37.49 -1.09
N ALA A 44 -11.55 -37.17 -1.21
CA ALA A 44 -11.07 -36.17 -2.17
C ALA A 44 -11.48 -36.53 -3.60
N ASN A 45 -11.26 -37.77 -4.02
CA ASN A 45 -11.64 -38.23 -5.35
C ASN A 45 -13.15 -38.19 -5.56
N LYS A 46 -13.96 -38.49 -4.54
CA LYS A 46 -15.42 -38.36 -4.60
C LYS A 46 -15.88 -36.90 -4.74
N ARG A 47 -15.23 -35.95 -4.06
CA ARG A 47 -15.63 -34.53 -4.04
C ARG A 47 -15.09 -33.73 -5.23
N TYR A 48 -13.82 -33.91 -5.55
CA TYR A 48 -13.09 -33.11 -6.54
C TYR A 48 -12.84 -33.87 -7.87
N GLY A 49 -13.12 -35.17 -7.89
CA GLY A 49 -12.71 -36.04 -8.99
C GLY A 49 -11.21 -36.34 -8.99
N TRP A 50 -10.79 -37.28 -9.83
CA TRP A 50 -9.40 -37.75 -9.83
C TRP A 50 -8.43 -36.66 -10.32
N LYS A 51 -8.83 -35.91 -11.36
CA LYS A 51 -8.04 -34.78 -11.88
C LYS A 51 -7.90 -33.66 -10.85
N GLY A 52 -9.01 -33.29 -10.20
CA GLY A 52 -8.99 -32.24 -9.18
C GLY A 52 -8.19 -32.63 -7.95
N THR A 53 -8.28 -33.89 -7.53
CA THR A 53 -7.47 -34.42 -6.43
C THR A 53 -5.99 -34.41 -6.77
N LEU A 54 -5.61 -34.82 -7.99
CA LEU A 54 -4.22 -34.80 -8.43
C LEU A 54 -3.68 -33.37 -8.58
N TRP A 55 -4.49 -32.44 -9.10
CA TRP A 55 -4.14 -31.03 -9.19
C TRP A 55 -3.88 -30.42 -7.79
N LYS A 56 -4.75 -30.71 -6.81
CA LYS A 56 -4.54 -30.28 -5.41
C LYS A 56 -3.32 -30.92 -4.77
N LEU A 57 -3.02 -32.17 -5.13
CA LEU A 57 -1.83 -32.85 -4.62
C LEU A 57 -0.53 -32.27 -5.21
N TYR A 58 -0.53 -31.92 -6.50
CA TYR A 58 0.67 -31.45 -7.20
C TYR A 58 0.96 -29.97 -6.98
N ASN A 59 -0.06 -29.11 -7.03
CA ASN A 59 0.12 -27.66 -6.86
C ASN A 59 0.23 -27.32 -5.36
N PRO A 60 -0.83 -27.27 -4.54
CA PRO A 60 -0.68 -26.92 -3.13
C PRO A 60 0.11 -27.94 -2.27
N GLY A 61 0.43 -29.13 -2.79
CA GLY A 61 1.20 -30.17 -2.07
C GLY A 61 0.39 -30.95 -1.02
N ASP A 62 -0.81 -30.48 -0.67
CA ASP A 62 -1.72 -31.15 0.27
C ASP A 62 -3.19 -30.99 -0.19
N VAL A 63 -3.95 -32.07 -0.03
CA VAL A 63 -5.39 -32.08 -0.31
C VAL A 63 -6.13 -31.71 0.97
N LYS A 64 -6.48 -30.43 1.09
CA LYS A 64 -7.24 -29.90 2.23
C LYS A 64 -8.73 -29.80 1.93
N PHE A 65 -9.53 -29.84 2.99
CA PHE A 65 -10.98 -29.67 2.93
C PHE A 65 -11.37 -28.53 3.83
N GLY A 66 -12.08 -27.54 3.30
CA GLY A 66 -12.50 -26.37 4.06
C GLY A 66 -13.73 -25.73 3.48
N ARG A 67 -14.29 -24.79 4.23
CA ARG A 67 -15.37 -23.93 3.79
C ARG A 67 -14.83 -22.93 2.77
N PHE A 68 -15.48 -22.82 1.62
CA PHE A 68 -15.20 -21.76 0.66
C PHE A 68 -15.63 -20.41 1.25
N VAL A 69 -14.70 -19.46 1.32
CA VAL A 69 -14.91 -18.13 1.90
C VAL A 69 -15.21 -17.12 0.81
N GLY A 70 -14.41 -17.10 -0.25
CA GLY A 70 -14.59 -16.20 -1.38
C GLY A 70 -13.56 -16.41 -2.49
N GLU A 71 -13.72 -15.63 -3.54
CA GLU A 71 -12.84 -15.62 -4.72
C GLU A 71 -12.42 -14.17 -5.00
N ASP A 72 -11.16 -14.01 -5.40
CA ASP A 72 -10.58 -12.71 -5.74
C ASP A 72 -10.74 -12.38 -7.23
N GLU A 73 -10.40 -11.16 -7.62
CA GLU A 73 -10.45 -10.67 -9.01
C GLU A 73 -9.61 -11.53 -9.97
N ASN A 74 -8.49 -12.07 -9.46
CA ASN A 74 -7.60 -12.98 -10.19
C ASN A 74 -8.15 -14.42 -10.31
N GLY A 75 -9.29 -14.72 -9.68
CA GLY A 75 -9.90 -16.06 -9.65
C GLY A 75 -9.25 -17.01 -8.65
N PHE A 76 -8.51 -16.50 -7.68
CA PHE A 76 -7.96 -17.29 -6.57
C PHE A 76 -9.04 -17.56 -5.54
N LYS A 77 -9.11 -18.80 -5.05
CA LYS A 77 -10.17 -19.25 -4.13
C LYS A 77 -9.63 -19.40 -2.73
N TYR A 78 -10.31 -18.81 -1.76
CA TYR A 78 -9.89 -18.81 -0.35
C TYR A 78 -10.78 -19.73 0.46
N TYR A 79 -10.16 -20.53 1.33
CA TYR A 79 -10.83 -21.52 2.15
C TYR A 79 -10.42 -21.41 3.62
N GLU A 80 -11.34 -21.82 4.49
CA GLU A 80 -11.13 -21.83 5.93
C GLU A 80 -11.64 -23.12 6.57
N ASP A 81 -10.84 -23.70 7.46
CA ASP A 81 -11.22 -24.80 8.34
C ASP A 81 -10.65 -24.58 9.76
N PRO A 82 -11.47 -24.08 10.71
CA PRO A 82 -11.03 -23.84 12.09
C PRO A 82 -10.61 -25.08 12.87
N THR A 83 -10.86 -26.29 12.34
CA THR A 83 -10.44 -27.54 12.99
C THR A 83 -8.98 -27.90 12.75
N GLU A 84 -8.37 -27.30 11.72
CA GLU A 84 -6.95 -27.48 11.41
C GLU A 84 -6.06 -26.69 12.39
N VAL A 85 -4.77 -27.03 12.39
CA VAL A 85 -3.78 -26.37 13.25
C VAL A 85 -3.69 -24.87 12.94
N TYR A 86 -3.40 -24.06 13.97
CA TYR A 86 -3.15 -22.63 13.79
C TYR A 86 -2.06 -22.39 12.72
N GLY A 87 -2.30 -21.42 11.82
CA GLY A 87 -1.47 -21.17 10.64
C GLY A 87 -1.79 -22.04 9.41
N GLN A 88 -2.52 -23.15 9.56
CA GLN A 88 -2.93 -24.02 8.44
C GLN A 88 -4.43 -24.00 8.14
N HIS A 89 -5.22 -23.38 9.00
CA HIS A 89 -6.67 -23.28 8.91
C HIS A 89 -7.19 -22.32 7.83
N ARG A 90 -6.33 -21.46 7.26
CA ARG A 90 -6.64 -20.63 6.10
C ARG A 90 -5.69 -21.00 4.97
N TRP A 91 -6.20 -21.15 3.75
CA TRP A 91 -5.38 -21.38 2.57
C TRP A 91 -6.05 -20.86 1.30
N THR A 92 -5.23 -20.71 0.27
CA THR A 92 -5.64 -20.23 -1.04
C THR A 92 -5.36 -21.28 -2.10
N GLU A 93 -6.25 -21.41 -3.05
CA GLU A 93 -6.06 -22.19 -4.27
C GLU A 93 -5.88 -21.24 -5.44
N TYR A 94 -4.65 -21.16 -5.93
CA TYR A 94 -4.28 -20.35 -7.09
C TYR A 94 -4.88 -20.94 -8.37
N LYS A 95 -5.25 -20.06 -9.30
CA LYS A 95 -5.73 -20.45 -10.62
C LYS A 95 -4.55 -20.54 -11.59
N VAL A 96 -3.81 -21.64 -11.49
CA VAL A 96 -2.58 -21.89 -12.27
C VAL A 96 -2.57 -23.31 -12.83
N ASP A 97 -1.82 -23.49 -13.92
CA ASP A 97 -1.66 -24.80 -14.56
C ASP A 97 -0.51 -25.60 -13.94
N SER A 98 0.58 -24.93 -13.57
CA SER A 98 1.77 -25.53 -12.95
C SER A 98 2.12 -24.89 -11.61
N TRP A 99 2.83 -25.63 -10.76
CA TRP A 99 3.36 -25.17 -9.47
C TRP A 99 4.34 -23.99 -9.63
N ASP A 100 5.11 -23.95 -10.73
CA ASP A 100 6.11 -22.89 -10.96
C ASP A 100 5.50 -21.49 -11.10
N GLU A 101 4.19 -21.41 -11.39
CA GLU A 101 3.44 -20.17 -11.51
C GLU A 101 2.84 -19.70 -10.18
N VAL A 102 2.94 -20.54 -9.12
CA VAL A 102 2.43 -20.20 -7.79
C VAL A 102 3.38 -19.21 -7.14
N GLU A 103 2.90 -17.98 -6.94
CA GLU A 103 3.65 -16.94 -6.25
C GLU A 103 2.81 -16.27 -5.15
N GLY A 104 3.40 -16.15 -3.95
CA GLY A 104 2.74 -15.56 -2.78
C GLY A 104 2.36 -14.09 -2.94
N THR A 105 3.10 -13.36 -3.76
CA THR A 105 2.91 -11.92 -4.01
C THR A 105 1.67 -11.61 -4.85
N LEU A 106 1.09 -12.61 -5.52
CA LEU A 106 -0.08 -12.44 -6.38
C LEU A 106 -1.39 -12.28 -5.59
N ILE A 107 -1.38 -12.59 -4.29
CA ILE A 107 -2.55 -12.40 -3.41
C ILE A 107 -2.86 -10.91 -3.32
N SER A 108 -4.10 -10.50 -3.58
CA SER A 108 -4.48 -9.10 -3.47
C SER A 108 -4.34 -8.57 -2.03
N PRO A 109 -4.15 -7.26 -1.83
CA PRO A 109 -3.90 -6.68 -0.51
C PRO A 109 -5.02 -6.97 0.51
N GLN A 110 -6.28 -7.02 0.07
CA GLN A 110 -7.43 -7.26 0.95
C GLN A 110 -7.45 -8.71 1.45
N TRP A 111 -7.24 -9.67 0.55
CA TRP A 111 -7.14 -11.09 0.90
C TRP A 111 -5.85 -11.42 1.67
N HIS A 112 -4.76 -10.70 1.43
CA HIS A 112 -3.50 -10.83 2.17
C HIS A 112 -3.70 -10.56 3.68
N LEU A 113 -4.45 -9.50 4.04
CA LEU A 113 -4.75 -9.19 5.45
C LEU A 113 -5.46 -10.35 6.16
N TRP A 114 -6.43 -10.96 5.50
CA TRP A 114 -7.18 -12.09 6.04
C TRP A 114 -6.34 -13.37 6.09
N MET A 115 -5.59 -13.67 5.02
CA MET A 115 -4.76 -14.86 4.90
C MET A 115 -3.63 -14.90 5.95
N HIS A 116 -3.07 -13.74 6.30
CA HIS A 116 -2.00 -13.60 7.30
C HIS A 116 -2.50 -13.30 8.72
N HIS A 117 -3.78 -13.55 9.01
CA HIS A 117 -4.36 -13.38 10.35
C HIS A 117 -4.23 -11.96 10.92
N VAL A 118 -4.08 -10.95 10.06
CA VAL A 118 -4.06 -9.53 10.49
C VAL A 118 -5.47 -9.09 10.87
N THR A 119 -6.47 -9.61 10.16
CA THR A 119 -7.89 -9.35 10.42
C THR A 119 -8.71 -10.62 10.20
N ASP A 120 -9.81 -10.75 10.94
CA ASP A 120 -10.80 -11.82 10.73
C ASP A 120 -11.87 -11.43 9.71
N SER A 121 -11.99 -10.13 9.41
CA SER A 121 -12.95 -9.65 8.43
C SER A 121 -12.53 -10.03 7.00
N ILE A 122 -13.52 -10.39 6.18
CA ILE A 122 -13.34 -10.76 4.76
C ILE A 122 -13.31 -9.48 3.92
N PRO A 123 -12.68 -9.47 2.73
CA PRO A 123 -12.80 -8.35 1.79
C PRO A 123 -14.25 -7.94 1.54
N GLY A 124 -14.55 -6.65 1.68
CA GLY A 124 -15.90 -6.09 1.58
C GLY A 124 -16.68 -6.04 2.90
N GLU A 125 -16.20 -6.68 3.97
CA GLU A 125 -16.75 -6.47 5.31
C GLU A 125 -16.21 -5.18 5.94
N GLY A 126 -17.01 -4.57 6.82
CA GLY A 126 -16.72 -3.27 7.41
C GLY A 126 -15.37 -3.18 8.14
N GLY A 127 -14.82 -4.31 8.63
CA GLY A 127 -13.53 -4.34 9.32
C GLY A 127 -12.34 -4.01 8.42
N GLN A 128 -12.43 -4.25 7.10
CA GLN A 128 -11.37 -3.93 6.15
C GLN A 128 -11.52 -2.56 5.49
N LEU A 129 -12.67 -1.90 5.62
CA LEU A 129 -12.92 -0.61 4.97
C LEU A 129 -12.12 0.50 5.66
N PRO A 130 -11.22 1.21 4.96
CA PRO A 130 -10.40 2.28 5.55
C PRO A 130 -11.23 3.42 6.16
N GLU A 131 -12.46 3.59 5.68
CA GLU A 131 -13.42 4.57 6.19
C GLU A 131 -13.80 4.33 7.65
N ASN A 132 -13.80 3.06 8.08
CA ASN A 132 -14.18 2.64 9.42
C ASN A 132 -13.00 2.60 10.39
N TRP A 133 -11.77 2.79 9.90
CA TRP A 133 -10.59 2.78 10.76
C TRP A 133 -10.51 4.02 11.64
N GLU A 134 -10.00 3.84 12.85
CA GLU A 134 -9.76 4.94 13.78
C GLU A 134 -8.68 5.87 13.19
N LYS A 135 -9.08 7.07 12.78
CA LYS A 135 -8.14 8.08 12.27
C LYS A 135 -7.43 8.71 13.46
N ARG A 136 -6.16 8.34 13.65
CA ARG A 136 -5.28 8.99 14.63
C ARG A 136 -4.42 10.04 13.95
N GLU A 137 -4.47 11.25 14.48
CA GLU A 137 -3.53 12.30 14.09
C GLU A 137 -2.13 11.88 14.56
N THR A 138 -1.19 11.73 13.61
CA THR A 138 0.19 11.33 13.91
C THR A 138 0.97 12.45 14.59
N VAL A 139 0.56 13.71 14.40
CA VAL A 139 1.24 14.88 14.94
C VAL A 139 0.19 15.90 15.38
N ALA A 140 0.32 16.40 16.61
CA ALA A 140 -0.58 17.43 17.15
C ALA A 140 -0.43 18.79 16.45
N HIS A 141 0.76 19.08 15.93
CA HIS A 141 1.08 20.31 15.22
C HIS A 141 2.11 20.06 14.12
N SER A 142 1.79 20.45 12.89
CA SER A 142 2.75 20.45 11.78
C SER A 142 3.27 21.87 11.56
N ASP A 143 4.59 22.04 11.62
CA ASP A 143 5.27 23.29 11.22
C ASP A 143 5.29 23.46 9.69
N ALA A 144 4.72 22.52 8.93
CA ALA A 144 4.62 22.64 7.50
C ALA A 144 3.77 23.88 7.15
N PRO A 145 4.25 24.78 6.28
CA PRO A 145 3.50 25.99 5.90
C PRO A 145 2.27 25.69 5.04
N PHE A 146 2.01 24.41 4.73
CA PHE A 146 0.93 23.95 3.87
C PHE A 146 0.00 23.01 4.63
N VAL A 147 -1.31 23.27 4.51
CA VAL A 147 -2.36 22.48 5.14
C VAL A 147 -2.48 21.09 4.49
N ASN A 148 -2.29 21.02 3.17
CA ASN A 148 -2.37 19.78 2.38
C ASN A 148 -1.07 19.58 1.60
N HIS A 149 -0.83 18.34 1.15
CA HIS A 149 0.28 17.99 0.26
C HIS A 149 0.22 18.69 -1.11
N LEU A 150 -0.94 19.27 -1.46
CA LEU A 150 -1.06 20.20 -2.58
C LEU A 150 -0.65 21.60 -2.10
N GLY A 151 0.57 22.00 -2.42
CA GLY A 151 1.03 23.38 -2.24
C GLY A 151 0.21 24.36 -3.09
N LYS A 152 0.37 25.67 -2.83
CA LYS A 152 -0.21 26.72 -3.69
C LYS A 152 0.28 26.55 -5.13
N ASN A 153 -0.55 26.88 -6.12
CA ASN A 153 -0.12 26.96 -7.52
C ASN A 153 0.83 28.15 -7.69
N VAL A 154 2.13 27.90 -7.45
CA VAL A 154 3.23 28.86 -7.62
C VAL A 154 3.80 28.63 -9.03
N PRO A 155 4.30 29.67 -9.73
CA PRO A 155 5.09 29.49 -10.93
C PRO A 155 6.13 28.38 -10.74
N TYR A 156 6.25 27.50 -11.72
CA TYR A 156 7.19 26.38 -11.65
C TYR A 156 8.60 26.89 -11.35
N TYR A 157 9.09 26.57 -10.15
CA TYR A 157 10.48 26.77 -9.79
C TYR A 157 11.20 25.43 -9.92
N PRO A 158 12.08 25.25 -10.91
CA PRO A 158 12.83 24.01 -11.06
C PRO A 158 13.64 23.69 -9.81
N ASN A 159 13.62 22.43 -9.38
CA ASN A 159 14.40 21.98 -8.24
C ASN A 159 15.89 22.29 -8.48
N LYS A 160 16.57 22.90 -7.48
CA LYS A 160 18.00 23.24 -7.54
C LYS A 160 18.90 22.03 -7.80
N THR A 161 18.46 20.81 -7.52
CA THR A 161 19.19 19.59 -7.89
C THR A 161 19.30 19.40 -9.40
N LEU A 162 18.37 19.95 -10.19
CA LEU A 162 18.43 19.95 -11.66
C LEU A 162 19.52 20.86 -12.21
N TYR A 163 20.07 21.75 -11.39
CA TYR A 163 21.16 22.64 -11.75
C TYR A 163 22.53 22.08 -11.33
N ARG A 164 22.58 20.87 -10.75
CA ARG A 164 23.86 20.21 -10.49
C ARG A 164 24.40 19.60 -11.76
N SER A 165 25.63 19.93 -12.12
CA SER A 165 26.33 19.19 -13.18
C SER A 165 26.22 17.69 -12.92
N ARG A 166 26.13 16.88 -13.98
CA ARG A 166 26.06 15.41 -13.88
C ARG A 166 27.42 14.72 -14.12
N GLY A 167 28.40 15.48 -14.59
CA GLY A 167 29.76 15.03 -14.83
C GLY A 167 30.62 16.20 -15.32
N TYR A 168 31.93 15.95 -15.48
CA TYR A 168 32.85 16.92 -16.07
C TYR A 168 32.47 17.20 -17.54
N ASN A 169 32.22 18.46 -17.90
CA ASN A 169 31.76 18.89 -19.23
C ASN A 169 30.48 18.21 -19.75
N VAL A 170 29.62 17.70 -18.88
CA VAL A 170 28.34 17.08 -19.26
C VAL A 170 27.16 18.05 -19.12
N GLY A 171 27.29 19.07 -18.26
CA GLY A 171 26.17 19.95 -17.91
C GLY A 171 25.11 19.25 -17.06
N SER A 172 23.88 19.77 -17.09
CA SER A 172 22.69 19.19 -16.46
C SER A 172 21.46 19.40 -17.34
N LEU A 173 20.30 18.92 -16.88
CA LEU A 173 19.00 19.15 -17.50
C LEU A 173 18.66 20.64 -17.67
N ALA A 174 19.21 21.51 -16.82
CA ALA A 174 18.91 22.94 -16.80
C ALA A 174 20.14 23.86 -17.02
N ILE A 175 21.33 23.30 -17.25
CA ILE A 175 22.60 24.04 -17.39
C ILE A 175 23.45 23.40 -18.50
N ASN A 176 24.00 24.22 -19.38
CA ASN A 176 24.94 23.75 -20.41
C ASN A 176 26.33 23.41 -19.82
N ALA A 177 27.14 22.60 -20.50
CA ALA A 177 28.46 22.21 -19.99
C ALA A 177 29.40 23.39 -19.67
N ASP A 178 29.26 24.50 -20.40
CA ASP A 178 30.12 25.69 -20.30
C ASP A 178 29.60 26.73 -19.29
N GLU A 179 28.38 26.57 -18.79
CA GLU A 179 27.78 27.51 -17.85
C GLU A 179 28.30 27.27 -16.42
N PRO A 180 28.54 28.34 -15.63
CA PRO A 180 29.02 28.20 -14.26
C PRO A 180 27.96 27.54 -13.35
N ASP A 181 28.40 26.71 -12.40
CA ASP A 181 27.49 26.09 -11.42
C ASP A 181 26.72 27.18 -10.63
N GLN A 182 25.38 27.09 -10.63
CA GLN A 182 24.49 28.04 -9.93
C GLN A 182 24.34 27.77 -8.42
N TYR A 183 25.12 26.84 -7.87
CA TYR A 183 25.08 26.47 -6.46
C TYR A 183 26.47 26.56 -5.84
N TYR A 184 26.50 26.75 -4.52
CA TYR A 184 27.75 26.87 -3.80
C TYR A 184 28.56 25.56 -3.87
N LEU A 185 29.78 25.67 -4.37
CA LEU A 185 30.80 24.63 -4.32
C LEU A 185 31.97 25.15 -3.50
N GLN A 186 32.47 24.30 -2.59
CA GLN A 186 33.65 24.62 -1.79
C GLN A 186 34.83 25.05 -2.69
N PRO A 187 35.65 26.02 -2.26
CA PRO A 187 36.90 26.36 -2.95
C PRO A 187 37.75 25.12 -3.20
N GLY A 188 38.32 25.00 -4.41
CA GLY A 188 39.15 23.86 -4.79
C GLY A 188 38.39 22.56 -5.16
N HIS A 189 37.05 22.56 -5.13
CA HIS A 189 36.29 21.39 -5.57
C HIS A 189 36.52 21.07 -7.05
N LEU A 190 36.83 19.80 -7.37
CA LEU A 190 37.22 19.35 -8.72
C LEU A 190 36.20 19.69 -9.82
N ARG A 191 34.93 19.83 -9.44
CA ARG A 191 33.82 20.11 -10.37
C ARG A 191 33.51 21.59 -10.53
N ARG A 192 34.19 22.46 -9.77
CA ARG A 192 33.96 23.91 -9.78
C ARG A 192 34.51 24.50 -11.08
N THR A 193 33.61 24.95 -11.95
CA THR A 193 33.96 25.50 -13.26
C THR A 193 34.43 26.97 -13.21
N ARG A 194 34.17 27.70 -12.12
CA ARG A 194 34.63 29.09 -11.92
C ARG A 194 36.15 29.12 -11.66
N LYS A 195 36.92 29.51 -12.69
CA LYS A 195 38.38 29.71 -12.61
C LYS A 195 38.67 30.96 -11.76
N ARG A 196 39.19 30.77 -10.54
CA ARG A 196 39.81 31.85 -9.73
C ARG A 196 41.34 31.67 -9.79
N LYS A 197 42.10 32.76 -9.68
CA LYS A 197 43.54 32.65 -9.38
C LYS A 197 43.67 32.03 -7.99
N ALA A 198 44.46 30.96 -7.86
CA ALA A 198 44.75 30.37 -6.56
C ALA A 198 45.63 31.34 -5.75
N HIS A 199 45.12 31.83 -4.63
CA HIS A 199 45.88 32.58 -3.63
C HIS A 199 45.71 31.88 -2.28
N TYR A 200 46.82 31.64 -1.57
CA TYR A 200 46.83 30.96 -0.27
C TYR A 200 46.44 31.88 0.88
N PHE A 201 46.64 33.18 0.70
CA PHE A 201 46.30 34.24 1.63
C PHE A 201 45.53 35.31 0.87
N ALA A 202 44.44 35.81 1.46
CA ALA A 202 43.72 36.95 0.90
C ALA A 202 44.48 38.23 1.27
N ASP A 203 44.81 39.04 0.28
CA ASP A 203 45.37 40.37 0.53
C ASP A 203 44.22 41.28 0.97
N VAL A 204 44.14 41.58 2.27
CA VAL A 204 43.10 42.43 2.82
C VAL A 204 43.63 43.87 2.92
N ASP A 205 43.19 44.74 2.02
CA ASP A 205 43.31 46.19 2.18
C ASP A 205 42.42 46.68 3.32
N TYR A 206 43.05 47.05 4.44
CA TYR A 206 42.37 47.58 5.63
C TYR A 206 41.65 48.92 5.40
N ASN A 207 42.07 49.70 4.38
CA ASN A 207 41.42 50.97 4.08
C ASN A 207 40.16 50.81 3.22
N ASN A 208 40.01 49.67 2.55
CA ASN A 208 38.83 49.36 1.72
C ASN A 208 38.47 47.86 1.81
N PRO A 209 37.95 47.40 2.95
CA PRO A 209 37.71 45.98 3.21
C PRO A 209 36.63 45.35 2.32
N GLU A 210 35.75 46.16 1.72
CA GLU A 210 34.68 45.66 0.83
C GLU A 210 35.20 45.30 -0.56
N ASN A 211 36.27 45.96 -1.02
CA ASN A 211 36.90 45.74 -2.32
C ASN A 211 38.28 45.08 -2.23
N SER A 212 38.71 44.72 -1.02
CA SER A 212 40.07 44.25 -0.78
C SER A 212 40.35 42.90 -1.42
N ASP A 213 39.35 42.04 -1.50
CA ASP A 213 39.51 40.70 -2.04
C ASP A 213 38.79 40.58 -3.39
N GLU A 214 39.56 40.27 -4.45
CA GLU A 214 39.06 39.97 -5.79
C GLU A 214 37.96 38.87 -5.75
N SER A 215 37.95 38.05 -4.71
CA SER A 215 37.00 36.96 -4.52
C SER A 215 35.61 37.40 -4.03
N PHE A 216 35.46 38.63 -3.51
CA PHE A 216 34.20 39.26 -3.09
C PHE A 216 33.43 39.95 -4.23
N VAL A 217 34.12 40.41 -5.27
CA VAL A 217 33.56 41.28 -6.33
C VAL A 217 32.46 40.57 -7.14
N ASP A 218 32.52 39.24 -7.24
CA ASP A 218 31.48 38.45 -7.89
C ASP A 218 30.48 37.91 -6.86
N SER A 219 29.32 38.58 -6.78
CA SER A 219 28.16 38.05 -6.09
C SER A 219 27.91 36.57 -6.49
N LEU A 220 27.58 35.73 -5.50
CA LEU A 220 27.21 34.33 -5.75
C LEU A 220 25.87 34.19 -6.51
N ARG A 221 25.17 35.33 -6.70
CA ARG A 221 23.86 35.50 -7.34
C ARG A 221 23.67 36.98 -7.71
N PRO A 222 23.14 37.32 -8.90
CA PRO A 222 22.70 38.69 -9.16
C PRO A 222 21.60 39.08 -8.16
N ALA A 223 21.70 40.29 -7.60
CA ALA A 223 20.81 40.78 -6.54
C ALA A 223 19.35 40.99 -7.00
N ASP A 224 19.11 40.99 -8.30
CA ASP A 224 17.83 41.35 -8.92
C ASP A 224 16.78 40.23 -8.93
N ILE A 225 17.09 39.06 -8.35
CA ILE A 225 16.18 37.92 -8.26
C ILE A 225 15.64 37.83 -6.82
N ASN A 226 14.67 38.70 -6.51
CA ASN A 226 13.75 38.56 -5.37
C ASN A 226 12.32 38.79 -5.86
#